data_AF-A0A2N5KRS5-F1
#
_entry.id   AF-A0A2N5KRS5-F1
#
_cell.length_a   1.000
_cell.length_b   1.000
_cell.length_c   1.000
_cell.angle_alpha   90.00
_cell.angle_beta   90.00
_cell.angle_gamma   90.00
#
_symmetry.space_group_name_H-M   'P 1'
#
loop_
_entity.id
_entity.type
_entity.pdbx_description
1 polymer ?
#
loop_
_entity_poly.entity_id
_entity_poly.type
_entity_poly.pdbx_seq_one_letter_code
_entity_poly.pdbx_strand_id
1 'polypeptide(L)'
;MTSPMNSPKSHHTLPRFYLSGFCDREIHSLEDHERDRSRCRVWVHDKEQGRVRQRGVKKLTAATHFYSLEAPDGKTDASPEEALSRLESAAAPIIRNLYYGRGLAREEVEVLAVFFASMKFRVTAYRTFARRHLQENKERIKASAFPSPEIVERALRRAGHPEAEDPKAVRRIFREARYGHIALKLTKNHNIGHMFDHSRKIARVLLTQDWTFVWATRGAAFVTSDDPVVLLRPDLEAPGSYWGDSGFASPDTTKVLPLTQRV
;
A
#
# COMPACT_ATOMS: atom_id res chain seq x y z
N MET A 1 28.92 -6.27 -18.94
CA MET A 1 28.52 -6.79 -17.61
C MET A 1 28.38 -5.59 -16.67
N THR A 2 27.16 -5.12 -16.45
CA THR A 2 26.87 -4.02 -15.50
C THR A 2 26.91 -4.58 -14.09
N SER A 3 27.75 -4.01 -13.22
CA SER A 3 27.80 -4.32 -11.79
C SER A 3 26.40 -4.30 -11.18
N PRO A 4 26.08 -5.19 -10.23
CA PRO A 4 24.78 -5.14 -9.56
C PRO A 4 24.71 -3.82 -8.79
N MET A 5 23.83 -2.91 -9.23
CA MET A 5 23.48 -1.75 -8.43
C MET A 5 23.00 -2.27 -7.08
N ASN A 6 23.63 -1.80 -6.01
CA ASN A 6 23.32 -2.22 -4.65
C ASN A 6 21.92 -1.70 -4.32
N SER A 7 20.89 -2.52 -4.56
CA SER A 7 19.50 -2.13 -4.35
C SER A 7 19.31 -1.65 -2.91
N PRO A 8 18.59 -0.53 -2.69
CA PRO A 8 18.42 0.02 -1.35
C PRO A 8 17.83 -1.03 -0.40
N LYS A 9 18.52 -1.32 0.70
CA LYS A 9 18.05 -2.32 1.68
C LYS A 9 16.94 -1.78 2.59
N SER A 10 16.83 -0.47 2.74
CA SER A 10 15.88 0.21 3.63
C SER A 10 14.67 0.67 2.82
N HIS A 11 13.55 -0.02 2.97
CA HIS A 11 12.33 0.24 2.21
C HIS A 11 11.31 0.96 3.09
N HIS A 12 10.67 2.00 2.56
CA HIS A 12 9.74 2.82 3.34
C HIS A 12 8.29 2.39 3.12
N THR A 13 7.56 2.13 4.21
CA THR A 13 6.11 1.87 4.10
C THR A 13 5.32 3.13 3.78
N LEU A 14 5.80 4.30 4.20
CA LEU A 14 5.33 5.58 3.71
C LEU A 14 6.48 6.34 3.03
N PRO A 15 6.31 6.83 1.79
CA PRO A 15 7.35 7.54 1.06
C PRO A 15 7.97 8.67 1.88
N ARG A 16 9.28 8.85 1.76
CA ARG A 16 9.97 9.95 2.45
C ARG A 16 9.45 11.31 2.00
N PHE A 17 9.19 11.48 0.70
CA PHE A 17 8.68 12.75 0.17
C PHE A 17 7.29 13.08 0.74
N TYR A 18 6.44 12.06 0.93
CA TYR A 18 5.12 12.19 1.51
C TYR A 18 5.21 12.65 2.96
N LEU A 19 6.02 11.95 3.78
CA LEU A 19 6.24 12.34 5.17
C LEU A 19 6.86 13.74 5.30
N SER A 20 7.65 14.17 4.31
CA SER A 20 8.18 15.52 4.27
C SER A 20 7.11 16.61 4.09
N GLY A 21 5.91 16.27 3.62
CA GLY A 21 4.76 17.18 3.59
C GLY A 21 4.22 17.52 4.98
N PHE A 22 4.65 16.81 6.03
CA PHE A 22 4.19 16.97 7.41
C PHE A 22 5.31 17.42 8.36
N CYS A 23 6.47 17.84 7.83
CA CYS A 23 7.51 18.37 8.69
C CYS A 23 7.05 19.68 9.33
N ASP A 24 7.46 19.88 10.58
CA ASP A 24 7.21 21.14 11.28
C ASP A 24 8.14 22.24 10.74
N ARG A 25 7.54 23.27 10.10
CA ARG A 25 8.27 24.40 9.52
C ARG A 25 9.01 25.23 10.58
N GLU A 26 8.51 25.32 11.81
CA GLU A 26 9.16 26.11 12.87
C GLU A 26 10.45 25.43 13.34
N ILE A 27 10.44 24.09 13.40
CA ILE A 27 11.66 23.30 13.64
C ILE A 27 12.65 23.47 12.50
N HIS A 28 12.17 23.59 11.26
CA HIS A 28 13.00 23.82 10.08
C HIS A 28 13.60 25.24 10.00
N SER A 29 12.95 26.26 10.57
CA SER A 29 13.43 27.65 10.54
C SER A 29 14.41 28.00 11.65
N LEU A 30 14.48 27.20 12.73
CA LEU A 30 15.40 27.42 13.85
C LEU A 30 16.82 26.88 13.59
N GLU A 31 17.03 26.18 12.48
CA GLU A 31 18.31 25.61 12.11
C GLU A 31 18.66 26.08 10.68
N ASP A 32 19.85 26.67 10.45
CA ASP A 32 20.36 27.21 9.16
C ASP A 32 20.39 26.16 8.02
N HIS A 33 19.24 25.81 7.44
CA HIS A 33 19.05 24.54 6.71
C HIS A 33 18.39 24.62 5.33
N GLU A 34 18.56 25.71 4.59
CA GLU A 34 18.13 25.77 3.18
C GLU A 34 18.71 24.65 2.30
N ARG A 35 19.76 23.94 2.74
CA ARG A 35 20.49 22.96 1.91
C ARG A 35 20.31 21.48 2.30
N ASP A 36 19.72 21.13 3.44
CA ASP A 36 19.67 19.72 3.85
C ASP A 36 18.31 19.24 4.41
N ARG A 37 17.47 18.72 3.50
CA ARG A 37 16.22 18.01 3.82
C ARG A 37 16.44 16.72 4.64
N SER A 38 17.68 16.32 4.94
CA SER A 38 17.98 15.17 5.80
C SER A 38 17.53 15.37 7.25
N ARG A 39 17.24 16.61 7.68
CA ARG A 39 16.84 16.97 9.05
C ARG A 39 15.33 17.13 9.26
N CYS A 40 14.47 16.76 8.32
CA CYS A 40 13.01 16.82 8.53
C CYS A 40 12.55 16.01 9.76
N ARG A 41 11.90 16.71 10.69
CA ARG A 41 11.32 16.19 11.92
C ARG A 41 9.80 16.30 11.90
N VAL A 42 9.14 15.30 12.45
CA VAL A 42 7.69 15.27 12.67
C VAL A 42 7.41 14.93 14.13
N TRP A 43 6.30 15.44 14.66
CA TRP A 43 5.75 14.99 15.93
C TRP A 43 4.95 13.70 15.71
N VAL A 44 5.29 12.66 16.45
CA VAL A 44 4.64 11.35 16.38
C VAL A 44 3.93 11.09 17.69
N HIS A 45 2.63 10.88 17.62
CA HIS A 45 1.84 10.35 18.73
C HIS A 45 1.79 8.83 18.62
N ASP A 46 2.50 8.15 19.52
CA ASP A 46 2.42 6.71 19.70
C ASP A 46 1.21 6.39 20.57
N LYS A 47 0.15 5.86 19.94
CA LYS A 47 -1.12 5.53 20.61
C LYS A 47 -0.98 4.38 21.60
N GLU A 48 -0.06 3.44 21.37
CA GLU A 48 0.15 2.29 22.25
C GLU A 48 0.86 2.73 23.53
N GLN A 49 1.83 3.64 23.41
CA GLN A 49 2.59 4.15 24.55
C GLN A 49 1.98 5.41 25.18
N GLY A 50 0.99 6.03 24.54
CA GLY A 50 0.41 7.31 24.95
C GLY A 50 1.42 8.46 24.97
N ARG A 51 2.42 8.43 24.06
CA ARG A 51 3.57 9.36 24.08
C ARG A 51 3.69 10.15 22.79
N VAL A 52 3.98 11.44 22.93
CA VAL A 52 4.29 12.32 21.81
C VAL A 52 5.79 12.59 21.76
N ARG A 53 6.43 12.34 20.62
CA ARG A 53 7.89 12.50 20.44
C ARG A 53 8.24 13.00 19.05
N GLN A 54 9.30 13.79 18.94
CA GLN A 54 9.86 14.15 17.65
C GLN A 54 10.64 12.98 17.04
N ARG A 55 10.49 12.76 15.74
CA ARG A 55 11.23 11.73 14.98
C ARG A 55 11.65 12.25 13.61
N GLY A 56 12.81 11.80 13.13
CA GLY A 56 13.26 12.08 11.78
C GLY A 56 12.57 11.17 10.76
N VAL A 57 12.11 11.74 9.64
CA VAL A 57 11.36 10.98 8.61
C VAL A 57 12.21 9.90 7.91
N LYS A 58 13.54 10.02 7.93
CA LYS A 58 14.47 9.10 7.23
C LYS A 58 14.29 7.63 7.65
N LYS A 59 14.00 7.36 8.93
CA LYS A 59 13.87 5.99 9.46
C LYS A 59 12.49 5.70 10.05
N LEU A 60 11.56 6.66 10.01
CA LEU A 60 10.31 6.59 10.76
C LEU A 60 9.44 5.38 10.35
N THR A 61 9.34 5.13 9.05
CA THR A 61 8.51 4.06 8.46
C THR A 61 9.36 3.10 7.63
N ALA A 62 10.66 2.99 7.93
CA ALA A 62 11.59 2.19 7.15
C ALA A 62 11.77 0.78 7.75
N ALA A 63 11.72 -0.23 6.89
CA ALA A 63 12.02 -1.61 7.25
C ALA A 63 12.96 -2.26 6.23
N THR A 64 13.86 -3.10 6.71
CA THR A 64 14.86 -3.76 5.86
C THR A 64 14.20 -4.78 4.93
N HIS A 65 14.47 -4.67 3.62
CA HIS A 65 13.99 -5.57 2.57
C HIS A 65 12.47 -5.80 2.60
N PHE A 66 11.68 -4.80 3.03
CA PHE A 66 10.24 -4.98 3.26
C PHE A 66 9.50 -5.39 1.98
N TYR A 67 9.83 -4.76 0.85
CA TYR A 67 9.26 -5.08 -0.47
C TYR A 67 10.17 -5.94 -1.35
N SER A 68 11.26 -6.51 -0.83
CA SER A 68 12.08 -7.42 -1.66
C SER A 68 11.38 -8.77 -1.82
N LEU A 69 11.25 -9.27 -3.05
CA LEU A 69 10.81 -10.64 -3.31
C LEU A 69 11.92 -11.62 -2.92
N GLU A 70 11.52 -12.77 -2.40
CA GLU A 70 12.42 -13.84 -1.97
C GLU A 70 12.39 -14.96 -3.01
N ALA A 71 13.53 -15.24 -3.65
CA ALA A 71 13.69 -16.34 -4.58
C ALA A 71 13.99 -17.65 -3.82
N PRO A 72 13.70 -18.84 -4.39
CA PRO A 72 13.99 -20.12 -3.75
C PRO A 72 15.47 -20.34 -3.40
N ASP A 73 16.39 -19.72 -4.15
CA ASP A 73 17.84 -19.78 -3.94
C ASP A 73 18.35 -18.78 -2.87
N GLY A 74 17.45 -18.08 -2.18
CA GLY A 74 17.77 -17.09 -1.16
C GLY A 74 18.17 -15.72 -1.70
N LYS A 75 18.19 -15.53 -3.03
CA LYS A 75 18.39 -14.19 -3.62
C LYS A 75 17.17 -13.31 -3.37
N THR A 76 17.41 -12.00 -3.32
CA THR A 76 16.36 -11.00 -3.19
C THR A 76 16.22 -10.22 -4.49
N ASP A 77 14.97 -9.99 -4.90
CA ASP A 77 14.64 -9.11 -6.03
C ASP A 77 13.96 -7.84 -5.50
N ALA A 78 14.56 -6.68 -5.80
CA ALA A 78 14.11 -5.37 -5.37
C ALA A 78 13.15 -4.70 -6.37
N SER A 79 12.74 -5.38 -7.45
CA SER A 79 11.85 -4.84 -8.47
C SER A 79 10.54 -4.20 -7.93
N PRO A 80 9.91 -4.69 -6.83
CA PRO A 80 8.80 -3.98 -6.19
C PRO A 80 9.17 -2.60 -5.66
N GLU A 81 10.33 -2.47 -5.01
CA GLU A 81 10.82 -1.20 -4.44
C GLU A 81 11.12 -0.21 -5.56
N GLU A 82 11.72 -0.69 -6.65
CA GLU A 82 11.98 0.14 -7.82
C GLU A 82 10.68 0.65 -8.46
N ALA A 83 9.64 -0.20 -8.53
CA ALA A 83 8.32 0.20 -9.02
C ALA A 83 7.68 1.28 -8.13
N LEU A 84 7.75 1.12 -6.80
CA LEU A 84 7.28 2.14 -5.86
C LEU A 84 8.07 3.44 -6.02
N SER A 85 9.40 3.38 -6.12
CA SER A 85 10.27 4.55 -6.33
C SER A 85 9.92 5.33 -7.60
N ARG A 86 9.59 4.65 -8.70
CA ARG A 86 9.13 5.29 -9.95
C ARG A 86 7.78 6.00 -9.76
N LEU A 87 6.84 5.34 -9.09
CA LEU A 87 5.54 5.94 -8.77
C LEU A 87 5.70 7.19 -7.89
N GLU A 88 6.56 7.11 -6.88
CA GLU A 88 6.88 8.24 -5.99
C GLU A 88 7.52 9.40 -6.74
N SER A 89 8.45 9.11 -7.65
CA SER A 89 9.10 10.12 -8.49
C SER A 89 8.11 10.84 -9.42
N ALA A 90 7.07 10.15 -9.88
CA ALA A 90 5.99 10.75 -10.68
C ALA A 90 5.01 11.56 -9.83
N ALA A 91 4.62 11.07 -8.64
CA ALA A 91 3.62 11.71 -7.78
C ALA A 91 4.16 12.94 -7.04
N ALA A 92 5.42 12.92 -6.62
CA ALA A 92 6.04 13.98 -5.82
C ALA A 92 5.96 15.39 -6.46
N PRO A 93 6.30 15.61 -7.75
CA PRO A 93 6.18 16.94 -8.35
C PRO A 93 4.73 17.41 -8.45
N ILE A 94 3.78 16.51 -8.72
CA ILE A 94 2.34 16.85 -8.80
C ILE A 94 1.87 17.40 -7.44
N ILE A 95 2.12 16.65 -6.36
CA ILE A 95 1.70 17.03 -5.00
C ILE A 95 2.36 18.33 -4.56
N ARG A 96 3.66 18.50 -4.85
CA ARG A 96 4.41 19.71 -4.48
C ARG A 96 3.87 20.97 -5.15
N ASN A 97 3.33 20.83 -6.36
CA ASN A 97 2.85 21.95 -7.18
C ASN A 97 1.33 22.16 -7.05
N LEU A 98 0.64 21.45 -6.14
CA LEU A 98 -0.77 21.71 -5.86
C LEU A 98 -0.94 23.07 -5.16
N TYR A 99 -1.87 23.87 -5.67
CA TYR A 99 -2.32 25.12 -5.05
C TYR A 99 -3.82 25.32 -5.33
N TYR A 100 -4.45 26.23 -4.58
CA TYR A 100 -5.88 26.50 -4.72
C TYR A 100 -6.25 26.92 -6.15
N GLY A 101 -7.24 26.24 -6.73
CA GLY A 101 -7.69 26.51 -8.10
C GLY A 101 -6.85 25.87 -9.21
N ARG A 102 -5.78 25.13 -8.89
CA ARG A 102 -5.02 24.39 -9.89
C ARG A 102 -5.84 23.23 -10.46
N GLY A 103 -6.10 23.26 -11.76
CA GLY A 103 -6.59 22.09 -12.49
C GLY A 103 -5.48 21.05 -12.68
N LEU A 104 -5.83 19.77 -12.59
CA LEU A 104 -4.92 18.66 -12.92
C LEU A 104 -5.14 18.17 -14.34
N ALA A 105 -4.06 17.89 -15.06
CA ALA A 105 -4.14 17.14 -16.30
C ALA A 105 -4.57 15.69 -16.04
N ARG A 106 -5.14 15.02 -17.05
CA ARG A 106 -5.61 13.64 -16.91
C ARG A 106 -4.50 12.70 -16.46
N GLU A 107 -3.31 12.85 -17.02
CA GLU A 107 -2.13 12.06 -16.69
C GLU A 107 -1.71 12.25 -15.23
N GLU A 108 -1.87 13.46 -14.68
CA GLU A 108 -1.60 13.73 -13.27
C GLU A 108 -2.61 13.04 -12.36
N VAL A 109 -3.90 13.07 -12.73
CA VAL A 109 -4.95 12.34 -12.01
C VAL A 109 -4.69 10.83 -12.02
N GLU A 110 -4.24 10.28 -13.15
CA GLU A 110 -3.85 8.86 -13.26
C GLU A 110 -2.70 8.50 -12.33
N VAL A 111 -1.64 9.32 -12.28
CA VAL A 111 -0.53 9.13 -11.35
C VAL A 111 -1.00 9.22 -9.89
N LEU A 112 -1.82 10.22 -9.56
CA LEU A 112 -2.35 10.39 -8.20
C LEU A 112 -3.29 9.26 -7.79
N ALA A 113 -4.10 8.71 -8.71
CA ALA A 113 -4.98 7.58 -8.43
C ALA A 113 -4.18 6.32 -8.06
N VAL A 114 -3.11 6.04 -8.81
CA VAL A 114 -2.20 4.91 -8.51
C VAL A 114 -1.46 5.16 -7.19
N PHE A 115 -0.98 6.39 -6.97
CA PHE A 115 -0.32 6.77 -5.72
C PHE A 115 -1.25 6.59 -4.51
N PHE A 116 -2.45 7.17 -4.57
CA PHE A 116 -3.48 7.07 -3.53
C PHE A 116 -3.79 5.61 -3.21
N ALA A 117 -4.07 4.79 -4.23
CA ALA A 117 -4.36 3.38 -4.03
C ALA A 117 -3.17 2.64 -3.40
N SER A 118 -1.94 2.93 -3.84
CA SER A 118 -0.74 2.34 -3.26
C SER A 118 -0.58 2.68 -1.78
N MET A 119 -0.90 3.92 -1.38
CA MET A 119 -0.82 4.39 0.01
C MET A 119 -1.78 3.64 0.93
N LYS A 120 -2.87 3.05 0.41
CA LYS A 120 -3.69 2.13 1.20
C LYS A 120 -2.91 0.83 1.43
N PHE A 121 -2.51 0.12 0.37
CA PHE A 121 -2.08 -1.28 0.50
C PHE A 121 -0.61 -1.47 0.90
N ARG A 122 0.25 -0.48 0.72
CA ARG A 122 1.69 -0.63 0.99
C ARG A 122 2.04 -0.62 2.48
N VAL A 123 1.10 -0.27 3.35
CA VAL A 123 1.33 -0.08 4.79
C VAL A 123 1.36 -1.41 5.58
N THR A 124 1.91 -1.37 6.79
CA THR A 124 2.00 -2.54 7.68
C THR A 124 0.62 -3.07 8.08
N ALA A 125 -0.36 -2.17 8.29
CA ALA A 125 -1.73 -2.53 8.66
C ALA A 125 -2.39 -3.47 7.62
N TYR A 126 -2.12 -3.28 6.32
CA TYR A 126 -2.63 -4.18 5.28
C TYR A 126 -2.10 -5.61 5.43
N ARG A 127 -0.81 -5.77 5.73
CA ARG A 127 -0.19 -7.09 5.92
C ARG A 127 -0.78 -7.82 7.13
N THR A 128 -1.02 -7.10 8.23
CA THR A 128 -1.69 -7.64 9.42
C THR A 128 -3.12 -8.04 9.11
N PHE A 129 -3.88 -7.16 8.45
CA PHE A 129 -5.24 -7.43 7.99
C PHE A 129 -5.29 -8.67 7.09
N ALA A 130 -4.44 -8.76 6.06
CA ALA A 130 -4.47 -9.86 5.09
C ALA A 130 -4.21 -11.23 5.75
N ARG A 131 -3.32 -11.27 6.75
CA ARG A 131 -3.07 -12.49 7.55
C ARG A 131 -4.30 -12.88 8.37
N ARG A 132 -4.91 -11.92 9.07
CA ARG A 132 -6.11 -12.15 9.88
C ARG A 132 -7.27 -12.60 8.99
N HIS A 133 -7.51 -11.90 7.89
CA HIS A 133 -8.54 -12.23 6.91
C HIS A 133 -8.38 -13.66 6.38
N LEU A 134 -7.16 -14.05 5.98
CA LEU A 134 -6.87 -15.42 5.56
C LEU A 134 -7.21 -16.43 6.65
N GLN A 135 -6.83 -16.15 7.90
CA GLN A 135 -7.06 -17.06 9.03
C GLN A 135 -8.55 -17.24 9.35
N GLU A 136 -9.32 -16.16 9.33
CA GLU A 136 -10.76 -16.15 9.65
C GLU A 136 -11.62 -16.68 8.50
N ASN A 137 -11.17 -16.55 7.25
CA ASN A 137 -11.98 -16.86 6.06
C ASN A 137 -11.44 -18.04 5.25
N LYS A 138 -10.62 -18.92 5.84
CA LYS A 138 -9.92 -20.02 5.13
C LYS A 138 -10.83 -20.82 4.21
N GLU A 139 -11.96 -21.30 4.73
CA GLU A 139 -12.87 -22.16 3.98
C GLU A 139 -13.53 -21.42 2.80
N ARG A 140 -13.92 -20.15 2.99
CA ARG A 140 -14.44 -19.29 1.93
C ARG A 140 -13.36 -18.91 0.90
N ILE A 141 -12.10 -18.83 1.31
CA ILE A 141 -10.98 -18.57 0.40
C ILE A 141 -10.67 -19.82 -0.42
N LYS A 142 -10.62 -21.03 0.18
CA LYS A 142 -10.48 -22.31 -0.55
C LYS A 142 -11.63 -22.49 -1.55
N ALA A 143 -12.86 -22.40 -1.02
CA ALA A 143 -13.99 -21.69 -1.60
C ALA A 143 -13.87 -21.14 -3.04
N SER A 144 -13.22 -19.98 -3.08
CA SER A 144 -13.12 -19.11 -4.24
C SER A 144 -11.87 -19.40 -5.07
N ALA A 145 -10.76 -19.80 -4.44
CA ALA A 145 -9.50 -20.09 -5.11
C ALA A 145 -9.54 -21.39 -5.91
N PHE A 146 -10.28 -22.39 -5.42
CA PHE A 146 -10.44 -23.70 -6.03
C PHE A 146 -11.93 -24.01 -6.21
N PRO A 147 -12.63 -23.29 -7.11
CA PRO A 147 -14.07 -23.47 -7.30
C PRO A 147 -14.41 -24.75 -8.08
N SER A 148 -13.48 -25.23 -8.92
CA SER A 148 -13.65 -26.44 -9.72
C SER A 148 -12.31 -27.09 -10.11
N PRO A 149 -12.30 -28.37 -10.51
CA PRO A 149 -11.12 -29.06 -11.01
C PRO A 149 -10.46 -28.38 -12.22
N GLU A 150 -11.24 -27.76 -13.11
CA GLU A 150 -10.74 -27.10 -14.33
C GLU A 150 -9.85 -25.89 -14.01
N ILE A 151 -10.13 -25.19 -12.90
CA ILE A 151 -9.26 -24.09 -12.42
C ILE A 151 -7.92 -24.64 -11.93
N VAL A 152 -7.93 -25.78 -11.25
CA VAL A 152 -6.71 -26.47 -10.78
C VAL A 152 -5.89 -26.93 -11.99
N GLU A 153 -6.52 -27.57 -12.97
CA GLU A 153 -5.87 -27.97 -14.23
C GLU A 153 -5.17 -26.80 -14.91
N ARG A 154 -5.88 -25.68 -15.08
CA ARG A 154 -5.33 -24.48 -15.72
C ARG A 154 -4.15 -23.89 -14.93
N ALA A 155 -4.22 -23.90 -13.60
CA ALA A 155 -3.13 -23.44 -12.76
C ALA A 155 -1.90 -24.34 -12.88
N LEU A 156 -2.08 -25.67 -12.86
CA LEU A 156 -1.00 -26.65 -13.05
C LEU A 156 -0.36 -26.51 -14.44
N ARG A 157 -1.16 -26.39 -15.50
CA ARG A 157 -0.66 -26.23 -16.88
C ARG A 157 0.17 -24.96 -17.03
N ARG A 158 -0.29 -23.84 -16.45
CA ARG A 158 0.47 -22.57 -16.44
C ARG A 158 1.80 -22.66 -15.69
N ALA A 159 1.85 -23.49 -14.65
CA ALA A 159 3.05 -23.74 -13.88
C ALA A 159 3.95 -24.84 -14.48
N GLY A 160 3.55 -25.46 -15.61
CA GLY A 160 4.31 -26.52 -16.25
C GLY A 160 4.30 -27.85 -15.49
N HIS A 161 3.30 -28.07 -14.64
CA HIS A 161 3.17 -29.31 -13.88
C HIS A 161 2.56 -30.43 -14.76
N PRO A 162 3.23 -31.58 -14.91
CA PRO A 162 2.74 -32.69 -15.74
C PRO A 162 1.41 -33.26 -15.27
N GLU A 163 1.07 -33.08 -13.98
CA GLU A 163 -0.21 -33.47 -13.40
C GLU A 163 -1.42 -32.78 -14.05
N ALA A 164 -1.22 -31.69 -14.81
CA ALA A 164 -2.27 -31.03 -15.57
C ALA A 164 -2.86 -31.92 -16.67
N GLU A 165 -2.09 -32.89 -17.19
CA GLU A 165 -2.52 -33.76 -18.29
C GLU A 165 -3.16 -35.07 -17.80
N ASP A 166 -3.19 -35.32 -16.48
CA ASP A 166 -3.89 -36.45 -15.86
C ASP A 166 -5.17 -35.99 -15.12
N PRO A 167 -6.37 -36.25 -15.67
CA PRO A 167 -7.63 -35.91 -15.02
C PRO A 167 -7.84 -36.55 -13.63
N LYS A 168 -7.20 -37.68 -13.32
CA LYS A 168 -7.26 -38.30 -11.99
C LYS A 168 -6.39 -37.52 -10.99
N ALA A 169 -5.17 -37.13 -11.38
CA ALA A 169 -4.30 -36.28 -10.59
C ALA A 169 -4.94 -34.91 -10.30
N VAL A 170 -5.50 -34.24 -11.32
CA VAL A 170 -6.21 -32.96 -11.17
C VAL A 170 -7.33 -33.07 -10.13
N ARG A 171 -8.19 -34.11 -10.24
CA ARG A 171 -9.29 -34.33 -9.28
C ARG A 171 -8.81 -34.62 -7.86
N ARG A 172 -7.69 -35.34 -7.69
CA ARG A 172 -7.08 -35.58 -6.38
C ARG A 172 -6.60 -34.26 -5.78
N ILE A 173 -5.81 -33.48 -6.52
CA ILE A 173 -5.27 -32.19 -6.08
C ILE A 173 -6.40 -31.21 -5.73
N PHE A 174 -7.45 -31.15 -6.57
CA PHE A 174 -8.63 -30.36 -6.27
C PHE A 174 -9.28 -30.75 -4.93
N ARG A 175 -9.50 -32.05 -4.69
CA ARG A 175 -10.10 -32.52 -3.43
C ARG A 175 -9.22 -32.21 -2.22
N GLU A 176 -7.91 -32.40 -2.34
CA GLU A 176 -6.96 -32.08 -1.27
C GLU A 176 -6.92 -30.57 -0.99
N ALA A 177 -6.91 -29.72 -2.02
CA ALA A 177 -6.94 -28.27 -1.86
C ALA A 177 -8.27 -27.76 -1.28
N ARG A 178 -9.38 -28.40 -1.67
CA ARG A 178 -10.73 -27.99 -1.29
C ARG A 178 -11.13 -28.47 0.10
N TYR A 179 -10.89 -29.73 0.40
CA TYR A 179 -11.40 -30.43 1.59
C TYR A 179 -10.29 -30.90 2.52
N GLY A 180 -9.04 -30.93 2.07
CA GLY A 180 -7.91 -31.32 2.88
C GLY A 180 -7.43 -30.23 3.84
N HIS A 181 -6.54 -30.63 4.74
CA HIS A 181 -5.87 -29.76 5.70
C HIS A 181 -4.64 -29.06 5.11
N ILE A 182 -4.74 -28.53 3.88
CA ILE A 182 -3.64 -27.74 3.32
C ILE A 182 -3.51 -26.43 4.11
N ALA A 183 -2.33 -26.21 4.68
CA ALA A 183 -1.98 -24.97 5.34
C ALA A 183 -1.81 -23.84 4.31
N LEU A 184 -2.84 -23.02 4.15
CA LEU A 184 -2.72 -21.77 3.39
C LEU A 184 -1.81 -20.81 4.14
N LYS A 185 -0.61 -20.56 3.59
CA LYS A 185 0.35 -19.60 4.14
C LYS A 185 0.44 -18.37 3.24
N LEU A 186 0.16 -17.20 3.81
CA LEU A 186 0.41 -15.93 3.13
C LEU A 186 1.92 -15.65 3.10
N THR A 187 2.57 -15.94 1.96
CA THR A 187 3.99 -15.62 1.77
C THR A 187 4.18 -14.12 1.57
N LYS A 188 5.42 -13.63 1.79
CA LYS A 188 5.77 -12.23 1.54
C LYS A 188 5.56 -11.85 0.07
N ASN A 189 6.08 -12.66 -0.86
CA ASN A 189 5.92 -12.44 -2.30
C ASN A 189 4.45 -12.34 -2.70
N HIS A 190 3.61 -13.22 -2.15
CA HIS A 190 2.17 -13.19 -2.43
C HIS A 190 1.49 -11.93 -1.86
N ASN A 191 1.87 -11.49 -0.66
CA ASN A 191 1.35 -10.24 -0.09
C ASN A 191 1.77 -9.00 -0.92
N ILE A 192 3.02 -8.95 -1.38
CA ILE A 192 3.52 -7.88 -2.29
C ILE A 192 2.76 -7.92 -3.62
N GLY A 193 2.54 -9.10 -4.20
CA GLY A 193 1.74 -9.25 -5.43
C GLY A 193 0.32 -8.74 -5.25
N HIS A 194 -0.35 -9.11 -4.14
CA HIS A 194 -1.68 -8.61 -3.82
C HIS A 194 -1.73 -7.10 -3.57
N MET A 195 -0.70 -6.54 -2.94
CA MET A 195 -0.58 -5.09 -2.76
C MET A 195 -0.65 -4.37 -4.12
N PHE A 196 0.14 -4.78 -5.12
CA PHE A 196 0.09 -4.17 -6.45
C PHE A 196 -1.20 -4.43 -7.19
N ASP A 197 -1.74 -5.65 -7.13
CA ASP A 197 -3.00 -5.97 -7.81
C ASP A 197 -4.17 -5.18 -7.23
N HIS A 198 -4.29 -5.07 -5.91
CA HIS A 198 -5.30 -4.22 -5.27
C HIS A 198 -5.08 -2.75 -5.58
N SER A 199 -3.83 -2.25 -5.53
CA SER A 199 -3.52 -0.87 -5.88
C SER A 199 -3.99 -0.54 -7.30
N ARG A 200 -3.70 -1.41 -8.27
CA ARG A 200 -4.14 -1.24 -9.67
C ARG A 200 -5.67 -1.26 -9.79
N LYS A 201 -6.35 -2.19 -9.13
CA LYS A 201 -7.82 -2.30 -9.17
C LYS A 201 -8.49 -1.06 -8.55
N ILE A 202 -7.99 -0.61 -7.41
CA ILE A 202 -8.54 0.56 -6.72
C ILE A 202 -8.22 1.85 -7.46
N ALA A 203 -7.04 1.99 -8.06
CA ALA A 203 -6.73 3.14 -8.90
C ALA A 203 -7.76 3.32 -10.03
N ARG A 204 -8.20 2.22 -10.67
CA ARG A 204 -9.26 2.27 -11.69
C ARG A 204 -10.59 2.75 -11.14
N VAL A 205 -10.93 2.40 -9.90
CA VAL A 205 -12.14 2.91 -9.23
C VAL A 205 -11.99 4.40 -8.95
N LEU A 206 -10.84 4.84 -8.41
CA LEU A 206 -10.58 6.25 -8.11
C LEU A 206 -10.62 7.15 -9.36
N LEU A 207 -10.28 6.61 -10.54
CA LEU A 207 -10.39 7.32 -11.81
C LEU A 207 -11.83 7.61 -12.25
N THR A 208 -12.82 6.91 -11.70
CA THR A 208 -14.24 7.14 -11.99
C THR A 208 -14.93 7.96 -10.89
N GLN A 209 -14.17 8.56 -9.97
CA GLN A 209 -14.70 9.39 -8.88
C GLN A 209 -14.36 10.85 -9.13
N ASP A 210 -15.10 11.74 -8.47
CA ASP A 210 -14.77 13.15 -8.42
C ASP A 210 -13.62 13.41 -7.45
N TRP A 211 -12.71 14.29 -7.85
CA TRP A 211 -11.53 14.65 -7.06
C TRP A 211 -11.67 16.06 -6.50
N THR A 212 -11.60 16.15 -5.18
CA THR A 212 -11.62 17.43 -4.46
C THR A 212 -10.34 17.56 -3.63
N PHE A 213 -9.64 18.68 -3.80
CA PHE A 213 -8.54 19.06 -2.93
C PHE A 213 -9.06 20.02 -1.86
N VAL A 214 -8.62 19.83 -0.63
CA VAL A 214 -9.03 20.63 0.53
C VAL A 214 -7.79 21.18 1.21
N TRP A 215 -7.86 22.42 1.67
CA TRP A 215 -6.76 23.12 2.34
C TRP A 215 -7.10 23.33 3.81
N ALA A 216 -6.10 23.20 4.68
CA ALA A 216 -6.24 23.53 6.09
C ALA A 216 -6.54 25.02 6.24
N THR A 217 -7.51 25.35 7.08
CA THR A 217 -7.79 26.75 7.44
C THR A 217 -6.66 27.33 8.29
N ARG A 218 -6.60 28.66 8.39
CA ARG A 218 -5.60 29.34 9.23
C ARG A 218 -5.69 28.84 10.67
N GLY A 219 -4.57 28.38 11.21
CA GLY A 219 -4.47 27.82 12.57
C GLY A 219 -4.80 26.34 12.67
N ALA A 220 -5.23 25.69 11.58
CA ALA A 220 -5.44 24.25 11.51
C ALA A 220 -4.30 23.56 10.75
N ALA A 221 -4.21 22.24 10.93
CA ALA A 221 -3.22 21.39 10.29
C ALA A 221 -3.82 20.00 10.06
N PHE A 222 -3.57 19.41 8.90
CA PHE A 222 -3.86 18.00 8.68
C PHE A 222 -2.81 17.12 9.34
N VAL A 223 -3.25 15.96 9.83
CA VAL A 223 -2.38 14.93 10.41
C VAL A 223 -2.39 13.70 9.51
N THR A 224 -1.29 12.96 9.50
CA THR A 224 -1.19 11.65 8.85
C THR A 224 -0.95 10.56 9.89
N SER A 225 -1.18 9.31 9.50
CA SER A 225 -0.83 8.10 10.27
C SER A 225 0.05 7.18 9.44
N ASP A 226 0.38 6.02 9.98
CA ASP A 226 0.99 4.88 9.31
C ASP A 226 0.03 4.10 8.38
N ASP A 227 -1.28 4.37 8.44
CA ASP A 227 -2.32 3.96 7.47
C ASP A 227 -3.13 5.20 7.04
N PRO A 228 -2.59 6.02 6.13
CA PRO A 228 -3.10 7.37 5.90
C PRO A 228 -4.35 7.45 5.03
N VAL A 229 -4.75 6.33 4.41
CA VAL A 229 -5.95 6.28 3.56
C VAL A 229 -7.13 5.78 4.36
N VAL A 230 -8.12 6.67 4.52
CA VAL A 230 -9.35 6.40 5.28
C VAL A 230 -10.55 6.40 4.36
N LEU A 231 -11.47 5.46 4.60
CA LEU A 231 -12.78 5.40 3.98
C LEU A 231 -13.79 5.91 5.01
N LEU A 232 -14.35 7.09 4.76
CA LEU A 232 -15.29 7.76 5.64
C LEU A 232 -16.71 7.54 5.13
N ARG A 233 -17.57 7.09 6.04
CA ARG A 233 -19.02 7.09 5.85
C ARG A 233 -19.62 8.43 6.25
N PRO A 234 -20.86 8.75 5.84
CA PRO A 234 -21.52 10.00 6.21
C PRO A 234 -21.72 10.18 7.73
N ASP A 235 -21.84 9.09 8.46
CA ASP A 235 -21.97 9.05 9.93
C ASP A 235 -20.66 9.33 10.67
N LEU A 236 -19.52 9.36 9.96
CA LEU A 236 -18.18 9.55 10.49
C LEU A 236 -17.78 8.53 11.57
N GLU A 237 -18.46 7.38 11.62
CA GLU A 237 -18.10 6.32 12.55
C GLU A 237 -16.76 5.69 12.16
N ALA A 238 -16.03 5.21 13.17
CA ALA A 238 -14.77 4.52 12.94
C ALA A 238 -15.04 3.22 12.16
N PRO A 239 -14.28 2.93 11.10
CA PRO A 239 -14.51 1.74 10.29
C PRO A 239 -14.32 0.46 11.11
N GLY A 240 -15.26 -0.49 11.02
CA GLY A 240 -15.20 -1.78 11.71
C GLY A 240 -14.12 -2.74 11.16
N SER A 241 -13.57 -2.44 9.98
CA SER A 241 -12.53 -3.24 9.32
C SER A 241 -11.51 -2.38 8.57
N TYR A 242 -10.37 -2.97 8.20
CA TYR A 242 -9.35 -2.29 7.38
C TYR A 242 -9.90 -1.81 6.02
N TRP A 243 -10.87 -2.53 5.45
CA TRP A 243 -11.56 -2.15 4.22
C TRP A 243 -12.68 -1.14 4.44
N GLY A 244 -12.90 -0.69 5.67
CA GLY A 244 -14.14 -0.04 6.05
C GLY A 244 -15.31 -1.02 6.13
N ASP A 245 -16.47 -0.47 6.47
CA ASP A 245 -17.77 -1.15 6.33
C ASP A 245 -18.39 -0.88 4.95
N SER A 246 -17.81 0.06 4.21
CA SER A 246 -18.16 0.43 2.84
C SER A 246 -16.90 0.45 1.96
N GLY A 247 -17.00 -0.04 0.73
CA GLY A 247 -15.86 -0.23 -0.16
C GLY A 247 -15.46 1.02 -0.95
N PHE A 248 -14.33 0.96 -1.65
CA PHE A 248 -13.87 2.04 -2.54
C PHE A 248 -14.85 2.38 -3.67
N ALA A 249 -15.73 1.45 -4.06
CA ALA A 249 -16.74 1.69 -5.09
C ALA A 249 -18.09 2.14 -4.51
N SER A 250 -18.22 2.21 -3.18
CA SER A 250 -19.46 2.64 -2.54
C SER A 250 -19.70 4.14 -2.77
N PRO A 251 -20.93 4.54 -3.19
CA PRO A 251 -21.24 5.91 -3.56
C PRO A 251 -21.35 6.87 -2.37
N ASP A 252 -21.68 6.35 -1.18
CA ASP A 252 -21.80 7.09 0.07
C ASP A 252 -20.46 7.27 0.82
N THR A 253 -19.38 6.72 0.26
CA THR A 253 -18.08 6.65 0.94
C THR A 253 -17.13 7.72 0.40
N THR A 254 -16.64 8.58 1.28
CA THR A 254 -15.58 9.55 0.98
C THR A 254 -14.22 8.91 1.23
N LYS A 255 -13.31 9.01 0.26
CA LYS A 255 -11.96 8.43 0.35
C LYS A 255 -10.98 9.56 0.57
N VAL A 256 -10.28 9.54 1.71
CA VAL A 256 -9.42 10.65 2.12
C VAL A 256 -7.97 10.19 2.24
N LEU A 257 -7.07 11.01 1.72
CA LEU A 257 -5.63 10.92 1.91
C LEU A 257 -5.08 12.32 2.20
N PRO A 258 -4.61 12.61 3.43
CA PRO A 258 -3.88 13.84 3.72
C PRO A 258 -2.60 13.89 2.89
N LEU A 259 -2.32 14.98 2.18
CA LEU A 259 -1.12 15.08 1.32
C LEU A 259 0.02 15.88 1.97
N THR A 260 -0.33 16.92 2.72
CA THR A 260 0.58 17.77 3.49
C THR A 260 -0.13 18.29 4.74
N GLN A 261 0.62 18.77 5.73
CA GLN A 261 0.06 19.34 6.96
C GLN A 261 -0.68 20.66 6.68
N ARG A 262 -0.07 21.52 5.86
CA ARG A 262 -0.54 22.84 5.43
C ARG A 262 0.31 23.30 4.25
N VAL A 263 -0.21 24.19 3.40
CA VAL A 263 0.52 24.81 2.27
C VAL A 263 1.10 26.15 2.71
#